data_AF-A0A960ZZP4-F1
#
_entry.id   AF-A0A960ZZP4-F1
#
_cell.length_a   1.000
_cell.length_b   1.000
_cell.length_c   1.000
_cell.angle_alpha   90.00
_cell.angle_beta   90.00
_cell.angle_gamma   90.00
#
_symmetry.space_group_name_H-M   'P 1'
#
loop_
_entity.id
_entity.type
_entity.pdbx_description
1 polymer ?
#
loop_
_entity_poly.entity_id
_entity_poly.type
_entity_poly.pdbx_seq_one_letter_code
_entity_poly.pdbx_strand_id
1 'polypeptide(L)'
;AQWIYVGDYHTNFQSQRAFLRILKQLNAKQNPMVLCLEIIRKEQQEDLEKYLKGHLSRSTFLRRINLKQSFFFDLWEHFEPIFDFARYYQIPVYGLESAPHGSGLIKRDEAMARRLQEIHQKHPHHQLLVLVGDLHIAPENLPRQVHRLLKRFAKTKELLVYQNSEKIYWKLAEANLEHQVEVVRLDSRSYCLMNTPPVVWQQSYLHWLEQEGEELDYAHPREHFLNLVEQIRVFLSLELPEQLEDLEVFTCGDLSFFERLKSDRGFSIKEKSKILKQLGKSQAHYLPDRQWVYLGSLSLNHAAEEATQFIRHLLMGSVKSPKRAEDRFYASVLEEAIGFFGSKILNPKRKCLSLEEFKAQILVLKDKKQDPSIRLNLKVAQEVVAFKHLEKKSKPISHPGKITRQTEFFLSLSRALGYMLGERLYYAMVRGLYPRPQVRKLLQNPFSKKGEAFEVYQKLIKRFAKLRLPQRF
;
A
#
# COMPACT_ATOMS: atom_id res chain seq x y z
N ALA A 1 12.74 -25.07 -5.15
CA ALA A 1 11.59 -25.97 -4.93
C ALA A 1 10.78 -26.06 -6.21
N GLN A 2 10.12 -27.18 -6.46
CA GLN A 2 9.19 -27.35 -7.58
C GLN A 2 7.82 -26.80 -7.23
N TRP A 3 7.35 -27.00 -6.00
CA TRP A 3 6.08 -26.47 -5.52
C TRP A 3 6.38 -25.47 -4.40
N ILE A 4 5.86 -24.26 -4.53
CA ILE A 4 6.08 -23.16 -3.59
C ILE A 4 4.71 -22.70 -3.11
N TYR A 5 4.44 -22.94 -1.83
CA TYR A 5 3.21 -22.52 -1.16
C TYR A 5 3.42 -21.17 -0.50
N VAL A 6 2.47 -20.26 -0.69
CA VAL A 6 2.45 -18.96 -0.05
C VAL A 6 1.11 -18.79 0.66
N GLY A 7 1.16 -18.58 1.97
CA GLY A 7 -0.02 -18.36 2.80
C GLY A 7 -0.63 -16.99 2.50
N ASP A 8 -1.94 -16.87 2.59
CA ASP A 8 -2.68 -15.65 2.28
C ASP A 8 -3.60 -15.24 3.43
N TYR A 9 -3.57 -13.96 3.78
CA TYR A 9 -4.63 -13.32 4.56
C TYR A 9 -5.49 -12.56 3.55
N HIS A 10 -6.61 -13.16 3.16
CA HIS A 10 -7.44 -12.71 2.03
C HIS A 10 -7.87 -11.24 2.14
N THR A 11 -8.18 -10.80 3.36
CA THR A 11 -8.63 -9.44 3.64
C THR A 11 -7.49 -8.43 3.60
N ASN A 12 -6.22 -8.85 3.77
CA ASN A 12 -5.08 -7.96 3.87
C ASN A 12 -4.36 -7.85 2.53
N PHE A 13 -4.60 -6.76 1.79
CA PHE A 13 -3.98 -6.44 0.50
C PHE A 13 -2.45 -6.68 0.43
N GLN A 14 -1.74 -6.47 1.54
CA GLN A 14 -0.28 -6.65 1.56
C GLN A 14 0.14 -8.12 1.36
N SER A 15 -0.72 -9.09 1.69
CA SER A 15 -0.46 -10.51 1.48
C SER A 15 -0.37 -10.86 0.00
N GLN A 16 -1.31 -10.35 -0.80
CA GLN A 16 -1.33 -10.56 -2.25
C GLN A 16 -0.24 -9.74 -2.94
N ARG A 17 0.05 -8.53 -2.44
CA ARG A 17 1.19 -7.73 -2.93
C ARG A 17 2.53 -8.39 -2.66
N ALA A 18 2.70 -9.03 -1.52
CA ALA A 18 3.87 -9.82 -1.20
C ALA A 18 4.04 -11.00 -2.17
N PHE A 19 2.96 -11.75 -2.45
CA PHE A 19 2.98 -12.80 -3.45
C PHE A 19 3.41 -12.26 -4.83
N LEU A 20 2.84 -11.14 -5.28
CA LEU A 20 3.22 -10.51 -6.54
C LEU A 20 4.71 -10.11 -6.59
N ARG A 21 5.31 -9.68 -5.47
CA ARG A 21 6.76 -9.39 -5.42
C ARG A 21 7.59 -10.66 -5.61
N ILE A 22 7.18 -11.78 -5.01
CA ILE A 22 7.81 -13.10 -5.23
C ILE A 22 7.72 -13.47 -6.72
N LEU A 23 6.56 -13.33 -7.35
CA LEU A 23 6.38 -13.62 -8.78
C LEU A 23 7.30 -12.79 -9.66
N LYS A 24 7.41 -11.48 -9.40
CA LYS A 24 8.32 -10.58 -10.13
C LYS A 24 9.78 -11.03 -10.05
N GLN A 25 10.24 -11.41 -8.85
CA GLN A 25 11.61 -11.87 -8.63
C GLN A 25 11.90 -13.19 -9.36
N LEU A 26 10.96 -14.14 -9.33
CA LEU A 26 11.11 -15.42 -10.03
C LEU A 26 11.06 -15.24 -11.56
N ASN A 27 10.17 -14.39 -12.05
CA ASN A 27 10.03 -14.12 -13.48
C ASN A 27 11.27 -13.39 -14.04
N ALA A 28 11.87 -12.47 -13.27
CA ALA A 28 13.12 -11.82 -13.64
C ALA A 28 14.29 -12.81 -13.80
N LYS A 29 14.23 -13.97 -13.12
CA LYS A 29 15.20 -15.07 -13.26
C LYS A 29 14.84 -16.05 -14.38
N GLN A 30 13.79 -15.77 -15.15
CA GLN A 30 13.28 -16.61 -16.24
C GLN A 30 12.89 -18.03 -15.78
N ASN A 31 12.44 -18.16 -14.53
CA ASN A 31 11.96 -19.45 -14.04
C ASN A 31 10.56 -19.73 -14.63
N PRO A 32 10.37 -20.83 -15.38
CA PRO A 32 9.05 -21.20 -15.87
C PRO A 32 8.14 -21.53 -14.70
N MET A 33 6.97 -20.88 -14.64
CA MET A 33 6.06 -21.00 -13.51
C MET A 33 4.61 -21.12 -13.95
N VAL A 34 3.79 -21.70 -13.07
CA VAL A 34 2.34 -21.77 -13.17
C VAL A 34 1.76 -21.26 -11.87
N LEU A 35 0.77 -20.38 -11.95
CA LEU A 35 0.06 -19.88 -10.76
C LEU A 35 -1.12 -20.78 -10.45
N CYS A 36 -1.30 -21.08 -9.17
CA CYS A 36 -2.40 -21.87 -8.66
C CYS A 36 -3.05 -21.09 -7.52
N LEU A 37 -4.28 -20.61 -7.72
CA LEU A 37 -4.91 -19.64 -6.83
C LEU A 37 -6.18 -20.22 -6.20
N GLU A 38 -6.27 -20.19 -4.87
CA GLU A 38 -7.47 -20.63 -4.13
C GLU A 38 -8.71 -19.84 -4.50
N ILE A 39 -8.58 -18.53 -4.73
CA ILE A 39 -9.71 -17.62 -4.94
C ILE A 39 -10.56 -17.99 -6.17
N ILE A 40 -10.02 -18.77 -7.11
CA ILE A 40 -10.73 -19.22 -8.31
C ILE A 40 -11.10 -20.69 -8.17
N ARG A 41 -12.35 -21.00 -8.50
CA ARG A 41 -12.84 -22.38 -8.53
C ARG A 41 -12.44 -23.12 -9.79
N LYS A 42 -12.25 -24.43 -9.71
CA LYS A 42 -11.95 -25.30 -10.87
C LYS A 42 -13.01 -25.20 -11.96
N GLU A 43 -14.29 -25.04 -11.58
CA GLU A 43 -15.40 -24.89 -12.51
C GLU A 43 -15.30 -23.62 -13.38
N GLN A 44 -14.58 -22.60 -12.91
CA GLN A 44 -14.43 -21.30 -13.57
C GLN A 44 -13.19 -21.24 -14.50
N GLN A 45 -12.50 -22.37 -14.69
CA GLN A 45 -11.24 -22.41 -15.44
C GLN A 45 -11.38 -21.89 -16.88
N GLU A 46 -12.50 -22.17 -17.55
CA GLU A 46 -12.72 -21.70 -18.93
C GLU A 46 -12.86 -20.17 -19.01
N ASP A 47 -13.61 -19.57 -18.08
CA ASP A 47 -13.76 -18.11 -18.00
C ASP A 47 -12.45 -17.42 -17.63
N LEU A 48 -11.68 -18.02 -16.72
CA LEU A 48 -10.34 -17.56 -16.35
C LEU A 48 -9.41 -17.50 -17.58
N GLU A 49 -9.37 -18.57 -18.36
CA GLU A 49 -8.53 -18.63 -19.56
C GLU A 49 -8.98 -17.61 -20.63
N LYS A 50 -10.29 -17.43 -20.83
CA LYS A 50 -10.82 -16.40 -21.73
C LYS A 50 -10.45 -15.00 -21.25
N TYR A 51 -10.55 -14.72 -19.96
CA TYR A 51 -10.17 -13.44 -19.38
C TYR A 51 -8.68 -13.13 -19.55
N LEU A 52 -7.79 -14.09 -19.25
CA LEU A 52 -6.35 -13.93 -19.41
C LEU A 52 -5.94 -13.72 -20.88
N LYS A 53 -6.62 -14.37 -21.83
CA LYS A 53 -6.42 -14.16 -23.27
C LYS A 53 -7.02 -12.85 -23.80
N GLY A 54 -7.77 -12.12 -22.98
CA GLY A 54 -8.47 -10.89 -23.39
C GLY A 54 -9.75 -11.12 -24.18
N HIS A 55 -10.26 -12.35 -24.23
CA HIS A 55 -11.52 -12.71 -24.89
C HIS A 55 -12.75 -12.52 -23.99
N LEU A 56 -12.55 -12.20 -22.71
CA LEU A 56 -13.61 -11.88 -21.76
C LEU A 56 -13.35 -10.52 -21.11
N SER A 57 -14.36 -9.66 -21.05
CA SER A 57 -14.25 -8.35 -20.39
C SER A 57 -14.12 -8.52 -18.87
N ARG A 58 -13.45 -7.57 -18.21
CA ARG A 58 -13.33 -7.53 -16.75
C ARG A 58 -14.69 -7.66 -16.06
N SER A 59 -15.64 -6.81 -16.41
CA SER A 59 -16.99 -6.81 -15.81
C SER A 59 -17.72 -8.14 -15.97
N THR A 60 -17.55 -8.82 -17.11
CA THR A 60 -18.15 -10.14 -17.33
C THR A 60 -17.44 -11.21 -16.55
N PHE A 61 -16.11 -11.18 -16.49
CA PHE A 61 -15.33 -12.12 -15.70
C PHE A 61 -15.73 -12.06 -14.22
N LEU A 62 -15.75 -10.86 -13.62
CA LEU A 62 -16.12 -10.66 -12.21
C LEU A 62 -17.51 -11.21 -11.87
N ARG A 63 -18.49 -10.95 -12.75
CA ARG A 63 -19.84 -11.48 -12.60
C ARG A 63 -19.89 -13.00 -12.67
N ARG A 64 -19.08 -13.63 -13.54
CA ARG A 64 -19.07 -15.10 -13.72
C ARG A 64 -18.34 -15.82 -12.60
N ILE A 65 -17.24 -15.25 -12.10
CA ILE A 65 -16.54 -15.84 -10.95
C ILE A 65 -17.30 -15.65 -9.63
N ASN A 66 -18.20 -14.65 -9.59
CA ASN A 66 -19.12 -14.36 -8.49
C ASN A 66 -18.45 -14.43 -7.11
N LEU A 67 -17.34 -13.72 -6.93
CA LEU A 67 -16.54 -13.78 -5.70
C LEU A 67 -17.35 -13.48 -4.45
N LYS A 68 -18.35 -12.59 -4.55
CA LYS A 68 -19.27 -12.24 -3.44
C LYS A 68 -20.00 -13.44 -2.82
N GLN A 69 -20.18 -14.53 -3.58
CA GLN A 69 -20.80 -15.76 -3.08
C GLN A 69 -19.80 -16.68 -2.37
N SER A 70 -18.51 -16.56 -2.70
CA SER A 70 -17.44 -17.36 -2.09
C SER A 70 -16.77 -16.65 -0.91
N PHE A 71 -16.76 -15.32 -0.95
CA PHE A 71 -16.24 -14.41 0.08
C PHE A 71 -17.27 -13.27 0.18
N PHE A 72 -17.75 -12.94 1.38
CA PHE A 72 -18.86 -11.98 1.57
C PHE A 72 -18.64 -10.57 0.96
N PHE A 73 -17.43 -10.25 0.47
CA PHE A 73 -17.06 -8.99 -0.22
C PHE A 73 -16.30 -9.24 -1.53
N ASP A 74 -16.25 -8.21 -2.38
CA ASP A 74 -15.46 -8.22 -3.60
C ASP A 74 -13.98 -7.96 -3.29
N LEU A 75 -13.22 -9.03 -3.10
CA LEU A 75 -11.77 -8.98 -2.86
C LEU A 75 -10.97 -8.79 -4.16
N TRP A 76 -11.63 -8.63 -5.32
CA TRP A 76 -10.95 -8.65 -6.62
C TRP A 76 -9.81 -7.65 -6.73
N GLU A 77 -9.96 -6.45 -6.20
CA GLU A 77 -8.94 -5.40 -6.28
C GLU A 77 -7.60 -5.82 -5.65
N HIS A 78 -7.63 -6.73 -4.67
CA HIS A 78 -6.42 -7.26 -4.03
C HIS A 78 -5.66 -8.22 -4.94
N PHE A 79 -6.40 -9.00 -5.73
CA PHE A 79 -5.84 -10.04 -6.59
C PHE A 79 -5.61 -9.56 -8.03
N GLU A 80 -6.33 -8.53 -8.49
CA GLU A 80 -6.24 -7.98 -9.85
C GLU A 80 -4.78 -7.76 -10.31
N PRO A 81 -3.87 -7.18 -9.49
CA PRO A 81 -2.47 -7.02 -9.89
C PRO A 81 -1.73 -8.34 -10.19
N ILE A 82 -2.15 -9.47 -9.60
CA ILE A 82 -1.60 -10.81 -9.88
C ILE A 82 -2.09 -11.30 -11.24
N PHE A 83 -3.37 -11.12 -11.56
CA PHE A 83 -3.93 -11.50 -12.86
C PHE A 83 -3.38 -10.65 -13.99
N ASP A 84 -3.25 -9.33 -13.78
CA ASP A 84 -2.60 -8.43 -14.75
C ASP A 84 -1.16 -8.84 -15.03
N PHE A 85 -0.42 -9.21 -13.99
CA PHE A 85 0.94 -9.71 -14.12
C PHE A 85 0.99 -11.02 -14.93
N ALA A 86 0.12 -11.98 -14.59
CA ALA A 86 0.04 -13.25 -15.30
C ALA A 86 -0.33 -13.06 -16.77
N ARG A 87 -1.30 -12.19 -17.06
CA ARG A 87 -1.71 -11.84 -18.43
C ARG A 87 -0.57 -11.20 -19.22
N TYR A 88 0.14 -10.24 -18.62
CA TYR A 88 1.23 -9.52 -19.29
C TYR A 88 2.40 -10.45 -19.66
N TYR A 89 2.79 -11.35 -18.74
CA TYR A 89 3.88 -12.31 -18.96
C TYR A 89 3.40 -13.66 -19.53
N GLN A 90 2.12 -13.78 -19.88
CA GLN A 90 1.50 -15.00 -20.41
C GLN A 90 1.72 -16.23 -19.51
N ILE A 91 1.72 -16.03 -18.19
CA ILE A 91 1.89 -17.09 -17.19
C ILE A 91 0.57 -17.86 -17.06
N PRO A 92 0.56 -19.20 -17.17
CA PRO A 92 -0.64 -20.00 -16.94
C PRO A 92 -1.16 -19.86 -15.51
N VAL A 93 -2.48 -19.72 -15.36
CA VAL A 93 -3.15 -19.63 -14.06
C VAL A 93 -4.24 -20.70 -13.97
N TYR A 94 -4.31 -21.35 -12.82
CA TYR A 94 -5.33 -22.36 -12.51
C TYR A 94 -6.08 -22.03 -11.22
N GLY A 95 -7.39 -22.25 -11.25
CA GLY A 95 -8.22 -22.29 -10.05
C GLY A 95 -7.97 -23.56 -9.24
N LEU A 96 -7.81 -23.40 -7.93
CA LEU A 96 -7.55 -24.51 -6.99
C LEU A 96 -8.77 -24.99 -6.24
N GLU A 97 -9.67 -24.10 -5.86
CA GLU A 97 -10.86 -24.50 -5.10
C GLU A 97 -11.70 -25.45 -5.96
N SER A 98 -11.81 -26.70 -5.52
CA SER A 98 -12.35 -27.80 -6.31
C SER A 98 -13.23 -28.74 -5.50
N ALA A 99 -13.45 -28.42 -4.23
CA ALA A 99 -14.43 -29.13 -3.42
C ALA A 99 -15.82 -28.54 -3.63
N PRO A 100 -16.88 -29.33 -3.41
CA PRO A 100 -18.24 -28.81 -3.33
C PRO A 100 -18.37 -27.69 -2.31
N HIS A 101 -19.23 -26.72 -2.58
CA HIS A 101 -19.50 -25.62 -1.65
C HIS A 101 -19.94 -26.15 -0.28
N GLY A 102 -19.48 -25.52 0.81
CA GLY A 102 -19.72 -25.96 2.19
C GLY A 102 -18.86 -27.14 2.67
N SER A 103 -17.90 -27.62 1.86
CA SER A 103 -16.97 -28.67 2.31
C SER A 103 -16.06 -28.20 3.44
N GLY A 104 -15.85 -29.05 4.44
CA GLY A 104 -14.88 -28.79 5.52
C GLY A 104 -13.43 -28.76 5.02
N LEU A 105 -12.55 -28.15 5.83
CA LEU A 105 -11.14 -27.88 5.51
C LEU A 105 -10.40 -29.08 4.91
N ILE A 106 -10.47 -30.25 5.56
CA ILE A 106 -9.78 -31.47 5.12
C ILE A 106 -10.21 -31.89 3.71
N LYS A 107 -11.51 -31.83 3.40
CA LYS A 107 -12.03 -32.20 2.07
C LYS A 107 -11.59 -31.21 0.99
N ARG A 108 -11.56 -29.91 1.34
CA ARG A 108 -11.03 -28.84 0.46
C ARG A 108 -9.55 -29.08 0.17
N ASP A 109 -8.74 -29.35 1.18
CA ASP A 109 -7.32 -29.66 1.03
C ASP A 109 -7.06 -30.89 0.19
N GLU A 110 -7.82 -31.97 0.39
CA GLU A 110 -7.71 -33.18 -0.43
C GLU A 110 -8.05 -32.92 -1.91
N ALA A 111 -9.09 -32.13 -2.18
CA ALA A 111 -9.48 -31.77 -3.54
C ALA A 111 -8.41 -30.88 -4.20
N MET A 112 -7.93 -29.85 -3.49
CA MET A 112 -6.83 -28.99 -3.95
C MET A 112 -5.56 -29.79 -4.20
N ALA A 113 -5.21 -30.76 -3.35
CA ALA A 113 -4.04 -31.60 -3.53
C ALA A 113 -4.12 -32.45 -4.81
N ARG A 114 -5.29 -33.04 -5.10
CA ARG A 114 -5.52 -33.74 -6.38
C ARG A 114 -5.43 -32.80 -7.57
N ARG A 115 -6.00 -31.59 -7.45
CA ARG A 115 -5.94 -30.57 -8.49
C ARG A 115 -4.50 -30.11 -8.78
N LEU A 116 -3.69 -29.92 -7.75
CA LEU A 116 -2.26 -29.60 -7.90
C LEU A 116 -1.50 -30.70 -8.63
N GLN A 117 -1.80 -31.97 -8.33
CA GLN A 117 -1.22 -33.11 -9.05
C GLN A 117 -1.59 -33.09 -10.54
N GLU A 118 -2.86 -32.86 -10.89
CA GLU A 118 -3.32 -32.73 -12.29
C GLU A 118 -2.55 -31.60 -13.02
N ILE A 119 -2.36 -30.46 -12.36
CA ILE A 119 -1.67 -29.31 -12.94
C ILE A 119 -0.18 -29.62 -13.12
N HIS A 120 0.46 -30.25 -12.13
CA HIS A 120 1.87 -30.62 -12.21
C HIS A 120 2.14 -31.62 -13.35
N GLN A 121 1.23 -32.59 -13.56
CA GLN A 121 1.34 -33.53 -14.69
C GLN A 121 1.26 -32.83 -16.05
N LYS A 122 0.46 -31.76 -16.16
CA LYS A 122 0.38 -30.94 -17.38
C LYS A 122 1.60 -30.03 -17.57
N HIS A 123 2.28 -29.67 -16.48
CA HIS A 123 3.41 -28.73 -16.47
C HIS A 123 4.61 -29.29 -15.69
N PRO A 124 5.20 -30.43 -16.10
CA PRO A 124 6.21 -31.14 -15.30
C PRO A 124 7.52 -30.36 -15.10
N HIS A 125 7.81 -29.42 -16.01
CA HIS A 125 9.02 -28.59 -15.97
C HIS A 125 8.81 -27.19 -15.37
N HIS A 126 7.60 -26.87 -14.90
CA HIS A 126 7.29 -25.57 -14.31
C HIS A 126 7.30 -25.63 -12.77
N GLN A 127 7.64 -24.50 -12.15
CA GLN A 127 7.40 -24.30 -10.72
C GLN A 127 5.91 -24.00 -10.50
N LEU A 128 5.27 -24.70 -9.57
CA LEU A 128 3.90 -24.40 -9.14
C LEU A 128 3.96 -23.37 -8.01
N LEU A 129 3.38 -22.20 -8.25
CA LEU A 129 3.26 -21.12 -7.27
C LEU A 129 1.84 -21.12 -6.74
N VAL A 130 1.67 -21.62 -5.51
CA VAL A 130 0.39 -21.92 -4.88
C VAL A 130 0.07 -20.83 -3.85
N LEU A 131 -0.96 -20.03 -4.12
CA LEU A 131 -1.48 -19.03 -3.17
C LEU A 131 -2.78 -19.53 -2.55
N VAL A 132 -2.73 -19.80 -1.25
CA VAL A 132 -3.85 -20.36 -0.45
C VAL A 132 -3.89 -19.67 0.91
N GLY A 133 -5.06 -19.66 1.56
CA GLY A 133 -5.26 -19.11 2.88
C GLY A 133 -4.32 -19.71 3.92
N ASP A 134 -4.00 -18.93 4.96
CA ASP A 134 -3.01 -19.30 5.97
C ASP A 134 -3.33 -20.62 6.71
N LEU A 135 -4.62 -20.96 6.83
CA LEU A 135 -5.03 -22.26 7.36
C LEU A 135 -4.60 -23.41 6.44
N HIS A 136 -4.80 -23.29 5.13
CA HIS A 136 -4.50 -24.36 4.16
C HIS A 136 -3.00 -24.69 4.09
N ILE A 137 -2.12 -23.70 4.23
CA ILE A 137 -0.66 -23.89 4.17
C ILE A 137 -0.06 -24.55 5.43
N ALA A 138 -0.83 -24.66 6.52
CA ALA A 138 -0.34 -25.31 7.73
C ALA A 138 0.13 -26.75 7.44
N PRO A 139 1.23 -27.23 8.05
CA PRO A 139 1.84 -28.52 7.68
C PRO A 139 0.89 -29.72 7.66
N GLU A 140 -0.08 -29.74 8.57
CA GLU A 140 -1.07 -30.82 8.72
C GLU A 140 -2.22 -30.79 7.71
N ASN A 141 -2.31 -29.74 6.90
CA ASN A 141 -3.41 -29.47 5.98
C ASN A 141 -3.01 -29.79 4.53
N LEU A 142 -3.08 -28.83 3.60
CA LEU A 142 -2.79 -29.05 2.17
C LEU A 142 -1.42 -29.73 1.93
N PRO A 143 -0.31 -29.30 2.57
CA PRO A 143 0.99 -29.97 2.41
C PRO A 143 0.95 -31.45 2.80
N ARG A 144 0.27 -31.82 3.90
CA ARG A 144 0.10 -33.23 4.31
C ARG A 144 -0.70 -34.02 3.28
N GLN A 145 -1.77 -33.44 2.74
CA GLN A 145 -2.58 -34.09 1.72
C GLN A 145 -1.79 -34.34 0.43
N VAL A 146 -1.02 -33.34 0.01
CA VAL A 146 -0.10 -33.46 -1.12
C VAL A 146 0.94 -34.53 -0.86
N HIS A 147 1.59 -34.53 0.31
CA HIS A 147 2.59 -35.54 0.66
C HIS A 147 2.00 -36.96 0.66
N ARG A 148 0.77 -37.13 1.18
CA ARG A 148 0.06 -38.41 1.16
C ARG A 148 -0.21 -38.91 -0.27
N LEU A 149 -0.57 -38.01 -1.19
CA LEU A 149 -0.77 -38.34 -2.60
C LEU A 149 0.57 -38.60 -3.34
N LEU A 150 1.59 -37.77 -3.09
CA LEU A 150 2.89 -37.81 -3.78
C LEU A 150 3.83 -38.90 -3.27
N LYS A 151 3.65 -39.44 -2.05
CA LYS A 151 4.36 -40.65 -1.58
C LYS A 151 4.23 -41.82 -2.55
N ARG A 152 3.24 -41.81 -3.44
CA ARG A 152 3.06 -42.80 -4.51
C ARG A 152 3.85 -42.53 -5.80
N PHE A 153 4.41 -41.32 -6.02
CA PHE A 153 4.89 -40.92 -7.36
C PHE A 153 6.21 -40.12 -7.46
N ALA A 154 6.70 -39.38 -6.44
CA ALA A 154 8.06 -38.81 -6.38
C ALA A 154 8.30 -37.96 -5.12
N LYS A 155 9.57 -37.72 -4.73
CA LYS A 155 9.96 -36.70 -3.75
C LYS A 155 9.99 -35.30 -4.39
N THR A 156 8.83 -34.68 -4.57
CA THR A 156 8.75 -33.27 -4.98
C THR A 156 9.41 -32.36 -3.94
N LYS A 157 10.26 -31.42 -4.37
CA LYS A 157 10.87 -30.44 -3.45
C LYS A 157 9.89 -29.31 -3.19
N GLU A 158 9.31 -29.27 -1.99
CA GLU A 158 8.37 -28.23 -1.56
C GLU A 158 9.07 -27.08 -0.81
N LEU A 159 8.49 -25.87 -0.89
CA LEU A 159 8.86 -24.71 -0.08
C LEU A 159 7.58 -24.06 0.48
N LEU A 160 7.58 -23.70 1.76
CA LEU A 160 6.47 -22.99 2.40
C LEU A 160 6.88 -21.56 2.75
N VAL A 161 6.02 -20.61 2.40
CA VAL A 161 6.19 -19.18 2.72
C VAL A 161 4.96 -18.73 3.49
N TYR A 162 5.07 -18.73 4.81
CA TYR A 162 4.09 -18.14 5.71
C TYR A 162 4.17 -16.62 5.63
N GLN A 163 3.10 -15.92 6.04
CA GLN A 163 3.10 -14.47 6.11
C GLN A 163 2.75 -14.01 7.54
N ASN A 164 3.32 -12.89 7.98
CA ASN A 164 2.86 -12.06 9.11
C ASN A 164 2.57 -12.79 10.45
N SER A 165 3.32 -13.84 10.78
CA SER A 165 3.17 -14.57 12.04
C SER A 165 3.36 -13.64 13.25
N GLU A 166 2.32 -13.53 14.08
CA GLU A 166 2.32 -12.68 15.28
C GLU A 166 3.46 -13.04 16.24
N LYS A 167 3.62 -14.33 16.54
CA LYS A 167 4.68 -14.81 17.43
C LYS A 167 6.09 -14.46 16.92
N ILE A 168 6.30 -14.47 15.61
CA ILE A 168 7.58 -14.07 15.01
C ILE A 168 7.74 -12.56 15.07
N TYR A 169 6.67 -11.80 14.81
CA TYR A 169 6.71 -10.34 14.90
C TYR A 169 7.16 -9.87 16.28
N TRP A 170 6.53 -10.36 17.35
CA TRP A 170 6.85 -9.92 18.70
C TRP A 170 8.27 -10.29 19.13
N LYS A 171 8.78 -11.46 18.71
CA LYS A 171 10.19 -11.83 18.91
C LYS A 171 11.15 -10.88 18.19
N LEU A 172 10.81 -10.44 16.97
CA LEU A 172 11.61 -9.45 16.25
C LEU A 172 11.57 -8.09 16.95
N ALA A 173 10.40 -7.68 17.46
CA ALA A 173 10.21 -6.41 18.17
C ALA A 173 10.99 -6.36 19.50
N GLU A 174 10.96 -7.44 20.29
CA GLU A 174 11.79 -7.58 21.50
C GLU A 174 13.29 -7.40 21.19
N ALA A 175 13.72 -7.83 20.01
CA ALA A 175 15.10 -7.69 19.53
C ALA A 175 15.38 -6.38 18.76
N ASN A 176 14.40 -5.49 18.58
CA ASN A 176 14.50 -4.26 17.74
C ASN A 176 14.88 -4.55 16.27
N LEU A 177 14.45 -5.70 15.75
CA LEU A 177 14.74 -6.19 14.39
C LEU A 177 13.52 -6.13 13.45
N GLU A 178 12.33 -5.84 13.96
CA GLU A 178 11.06 -5.75 13.23
C GLU A 178 11.10 -4.75 12.07
N HIS A 179 11.89 -3.69 12.17
CA HIS A 179 12.07 -2.71 11.09
C HIS A 179 13.17 -3.09 10.08
N GLN A 180 13.98 -4.11 10.37
CA GLN A 180 15.15 -4.48 9.59
C GLN A 180 14.94 -5.80 8.84
N VAL A 181 14.21 -6.73 9.45
CA VAL A 181 13.97 -8.07 8.92
C VAL A 181 12.61 -8.10 8.22
N GLU A 182 12.64 -8.46 6.93
CA GLU A 182 11.43 -8.75 6.15
C GLU A 182 11.16 -10.26 6.02
N VAL A 183 12.18 -11.12 6.07
CA VAL A 183 12.03 -12.57 5.92
C VAL A 183 12.76 -13.29 7.05
N VAL A 184 12.07 -14.19 7.73
CA VAL A 184 12.62 -15.08 8.74
C VAL A 184 12.66 -16.50 8.16
N ARG A 185 13.82 -17.13 8.21
CA ARG A 185 13.96 -18.55 7.86
C ARG A 185 13.62 -19.37 9.11
N LEU A 186 12.66 -20.29 8.99
CA LEU A 186 12.27 -21.16 10.10
C LEU A 186 13.05 -22.48 10.06
N ASP A 187 13.19 -23.05 8.86
CA ASP A 187 13.97 -24.27 8.63
C ASP A 187 14.57 -24.32 7.21
N SER A 188 14.91 -25.51 6.71
CA SER A 188 15.48 -25.70 5.36
C SER A 188 14.49 -25.51 4.20
N ARG A 189 13.19 -25.52 4.48
CA ARG A 189 12.07 -25.52 3.51
C ARG A 189 10.98 -24.52 3.84
N SER A 190 11.03 -23.85 4.99
CA SER A 190 10.01 -22.89 5.39
C SER A 190 10.56 -21.52 5.78
N TYR A 191 9.84 -20.49 5.37
CA TYR A 191 10.13 -19.08 5.62
C TYR A 191 8.86 -18.36 6.08
N CYS A 192 9.01 -17.29 6.84
CA CYS A 192 7.92 -16.38 7.18
C CYS A 192 8.27 -14.97 6.69
N LEU A 193 7.41 -14.41 5.84
CA LEU A 193 7.53 -13.05 5.32
C LEU A 193 6.76 -12.08 6.23
N MET A 194 7.49 -11.15 6.85
CA MET A 194 6.98 -10.10 7.73
C MET A 194 6.73 -8.81 6.94
N ASN A 195 5.66 -8.80 6.14
CA ASN A 195 5.32 -7.67 5.28
C ASN A 195 4.36 -6.66 5.92
N THR A 196 3.67 -7.03 6.99
CA THR A 196 2.69 -6.20 7.69
C THR A 196 2.71 -6.52 9.20
N PRO A 197 2.58 -5.53 10.11
CA PRO A 197 2.44 -5.78 11.54
C PRO A 197 1.14 -6.52 11.89
N PRO A 198 1.08 -7.30 12.99
CA PRO A 198 -0.11 -8.05 13.40
C PRO A 198 -1.38 -7.21 13.46
N VAL A 199 -1.29 -6.04 14.11
CA VAL A 199 -2.42 -5.11 14.28
C VAL A 199 -3.06 -4.70 12.95
N VAL A 200 -2.28 -4.59 11.88
CA VAL A 200 -2.79 -4.11 10.59
C VAL A 200 -3.59 -5.19 9.87
N TRP A 201 -3.11 -6.45 9.86
CA TRP A 201 -3.88 -7.53 9.24
C TRP A 201 -5.07 -7.96 10.10
N GLN A 202 -4.95 -7.87 11.43
CA GLN A 202 -6.06 -8.10 12.36
C GLN A 202 -7.16 -7.05 12.17
N GLN A 203 -6.81 -5.77 12.06
CA GLN A 203 -7.78 -4.71 11.76
C GLN A 203 -8.49 -4.95 10.43
N SER A 204 -7.73 -5.33 9.39
CA SER A 204 -8.30 -5.70 8.09
C SER A 204 -9.31 -6.87 8.19
N TYR A 205 -9.08 -7.82 9.09
CA TYR A 205 -10.02 -8.90 9.36
C TYR A 205 -11.25 -8.46 10.18
N LEU A 206 -11.07 -7.58 11.16
CA LEU A 206 -12.19 -7.01 11.93
C LEU A 206 -13.12 -6.21 11.04
N HIS A 207 -12.58 -5.32 10.20
CA HIS A 207 -13.38 -4.59 9.21
C HIS A 207 -14.19 -5.55 8.33
N TRP A 208 -13.57 -6.65 7.88
CA TRP A 208 -14.26 -7.69 7.13
C TRP A 208 -15.41 -8.36 7.91
N LEU A 209 -15.26 -8.59 9.22
CA LEU A 209 -16.32 -9.15 10.07
C LEU A 209 -17.47 -8.14 10.31
N GLU A 210 -17.12 -6.87 10.49
CA GLU A 210 -18.05 -5.77 10.78
C GLU A 210 -18.82 -5.29 9.54
N GLN A 211 -18.54 -5.90 8.38
CA GLN A 211 -19.15 -5.59 7.08
C GLN A 211 -18.79 -4.21 6.53
N GLU A 212 -17.71 -3.65 7.05
CA GLU A 212 -17.10 -2.42 6.57
C GLU A 212 -16.00 -2.83 5.57
N GLY A 213 -15.74 -2.02 4.53
CA GLY A 213 -14.56 -2.27 3.67
C GLY A 213 -13.25 -2.23 4.49
N GLU A 214 -12.06 -2.21 3.90
CA GLU A 214 -10.80 -1.87 4.64
C GLU A 214 -10.81 -0.45 5.29
N GLU A 215 -11.98 0.18 5.31
CA GLU A 215 -12.34 1.52 5.68
C GLU A 215 -12.54 1.60 7.19
N LEU A 216 -12.02 2.67 7.82
CA LEU A 216 -12.32 3.05 9.20
C LEU A 216 -13.82 2.94 9.51
N ASP A 217 -14.15 2.51 10.73
CA ASP A 217 -15.53 2.45 11.25
C ASP A 217 -16.31 3.71 10.87
N TYR A 218 -17.36 3.49 10.09
CA TYR A 218 -18.22 4.54 9.57
C TYR A 218 -19.09 5.17 10.67
N ALA A 219 -19.34 4.44 11.75
CA ALA A 219 -20.16 4.91 12.86
C ALA A 219 -19.41 5.94 13.72
N HIS A 220 -18.08 5.81 13.86
CA HIS A 220 -17.29 6.65 14.76
C HIS A 220 -15.99 7.24 14.14
N PRO A 221 -16.03 7.85 12.93
CA PRO A 221 -14.83 8.32 12.22
C PRO A 221 -14.03 9.37 13.00
N ARG A 222 -14.71 10.19 13.82
CA ARG A 222 -14.08 11.18 14.70
C ARG A 222 -13.20 10.52 15.76
N GLU A 223 -13.73 9.52 16.46
CA GLU A 223 -13.00 8.85 17.55
C GLU A 223 -11.77 8.13 17.02
N HIS A 224 -11.92 7.44 15.88
CA HIS A 224 -10.79 6.82 15.21
C HIS A 224 -9.73 7.83 14.79
N PHE A 225 -10.12 8.93 14.14
CA PHE A 225 -9.17 9.95 13.71
C PHE A 225 -8.43 10.56 14.91
N LEU A 226 -9.13 10.86 16.01
CA LEU A 226 -8.53 11.35 17.24
C LEU A 226 -7.58 10.32 17.88
N ASN A 227 -7.89 9.03 17.81
CA ASN A 227 -6.99 7.97 18.26
C ASN A 227 -5.68 7.97 17.44
N LEU A 228 -5.76 8.12 16.11
CA LEU A 228 -4.55 8.25 15.28
C LEU A 228 -3.72 9.49 15.65
N VAL A 229 -4.39 10.62 15.89
CA VAL A 229 -3.75 11.85 16.37
C VAL A 229 -3.05 11.60 17.71
N GLU A 230 -3.71 10.93 18.64
CA GLU A 230 -3.17 10.63 19.97
C GLU A 230 -1.97 9.70 19.91
N GLN A 231 -2.03 8.63 19.11
CA GLN A 231 -0.90 7.72 18.92
C GLN A 231 0.34 8.45 18.37
N ILE A 232 0.15 9.33 17.37
CA ILE A 232 1.25 10.12 16.80
C ILE A 232 1.77 11.14 17.83
N ARG A 233 0.86 11.78 18.59
CA ARG A 233 1.20 12.73 19.65
C ARG A 233 2.08 12.08 20.72
N VAL A 234 1.66 10.94 21.25
CA VAL A 234 2.38 10.17 22.27
C VAL A 234 3.73 9.71 21.72
N PHE A 235 3.74 9.13 20.51
CA PHE A 235 4.97 8.61 19.91
C PHE A 235 6.05 9.70 19.71
N LEU A 236 5.63 10.91 19.35
CA LEU A 236 6.54 12.05 19.14
C LEU A 236 6.75 12.89 20.40
N SER A 237 6.02 12.61 21.48
CA SER A 237 5.99 13.42 22.71
C SER A 237 5.67 14.89 22.39
N LEU A 238 4.53 15.08 21.71
CA LEU A 238 4.02 16.40 21.33
C LEU A 238 3.05 16.93 22.38
N GLU A 239 3.14 18.24 22.61
CA GLU A 239 2.14 19.02 23.33
C GLU A 239 1.23 19.64 22.27
N LEU A 240 -0.05 19.28 22.31
CA LEU A 240 -1.07 19.83 21.41
C LEU A 240 -1.97 20.79 22.19
N PRO A 241 -2.49 21.84 21.55
CA PRO A 241 -3.54 22.69 22.13
C PRO A 241 -4.79 21.87 22.49
N GLU A 242 -5.54 22.27 23.51
CA GLU A 242 -6.80 21.62 23.96
C GLU A 242 -7.96 21.68 22.94
N GLN A 243 -7.75 22.31 21.79
CA GLN A 243 -8.75 22.62 20.76
C GLN A 243 -9.18 21.41 19.91
N LEU A 244 -9.45 20.26 20.54
CA LEU A 244 -9.88 19.03 19.87
C LEU A 244 -11.37 18.73 20.08
N GLU A 245 -12.05 19.41 21.01
CA GLU A 245 -13.45 19.14 21.33
C GLU A 245 -14.38 19.43 20.14
N ASP A 246 -14.17 20.54 19.43
CA ASP A 246 -15.01 20.97 18.30
C ASP A 246 -14.63 20.34 16.94
N LEU A 247 -13.67 19.41 16.91
CA LEU A 247 -13.23 18.77 15.67
C LEU A 247 -14.35 17.91 15.08
N GLU A 248 -14.77 18.22 13.86
CA GLU A 248 -15.71 17.40 13.09
C GLU A 248 -14.97 16.62 12.00
N VAL A 249 -15.28 15.32 11.89
CA VAL A 249 -14.65 14.43 10.92
C VAL A 249 -15.70 13.87 9.97
N PHE A 250 -15.55 14.18 8.70
CA PHE A 250 -16.38 13.75 7.59
C PHE A 250 -15.65 12.68 6.79
N THR A 251 -16.38 11.76 6.16
CA THR A 251 -15.81 10.69 5.33
C THR A 251 -16.26 10.82 3.88
N CYS A 252 -15.69 10.02 2.98
CA CYS A 252 -16.16 9.95 1.60
C CYS A 252 -17.61 9.48 1.45
N GLY A 253 -18.18 8.81 2.47
CA GLY A 253 -19.60 8.44 2.52
C GLY A 253 -20.52 9.57 3.00
N ASP A 254 -19.98 10.65 3.58
CA ASP A 254 -20.78 11.73 4.15
C ASP A 254 -21.08 12.83 3.12
N LEU A 255 -22.29 12.79 2.57
CA LEU A 255 -22.79 13.80 1.63
C LEU A 255 -23.07 15.16 2.31
N SER A 256 -23.28 15.18 3.64
CA SER A 256 -23.58 16.40 4.39
C SER A 256 -22.41 17.39 4.38
N PHE A 257 -21.17 16.89 4.29
CA PHE A 257 -19.99 17.73 4.12
C PHE A 257 -20.14 18.68 2.93
N PHE A 258 -20.59 18.16 1.78
CA PHE A 258 -20.72 18.95 0.56
C PHE A 258 -21.85 19.97 0.67
N GLU A 259 -22.95 19.64 1.35
CA GLU A 259 -24.06 20.54 1.60
C GLU A 259 -23.64 21.68 2.53
N ARG A 260 -22.96 21.36 3.62
CA ARG A 260 -22.41 22.33 4.59
C ARG A 260 -21.37 23.22 3.95
N LEU A 261 -20.43 22.67 3.18
CA LEU A 261 -19.44 23.45 2.45
C LEU A 261 -20.11 24.40 1.44
N LYS A 262 -21.19 23.97 0.78
CA LYS A 262 -21.95 24.83 -0.14
C LYS A 262 -22.69 25.95 0.60
N SER A 263 -23.32 25.66 1.74
CA SER A 263 -24.12 26.63 2.50
C SER A 263 -23.29 27.61 3.34
N ASP A 264 -22.04 27.26 3.67
CA ASP A 264 -21.16 28.08 4.50
C ASP A 264 -20.77 29.40 3.82
N ARG A 265 -21.19 30.54 4.41
CA ARG A 265 -20.93 31.88 3.87
C ARG A 265 -19.49 32.38 4.13
N GLY A 266 -18.73 31.68 4.97
CA GLY A 266 -17.33 32.00 5.28
C GLY A 266 -16.35 31.65 4.17
N PHE A 267 -16.68 30.68 3.30
CA PHE A 267 -15.85 30.34 2.14
C PHE A 267 -16.32 31.06 0.88
N SER A 268 -15.39 31.67 0.14
CA SER A 268 -15.67 32.19 -1.19
C SER A 268 -15.95 31.08 -2.20
N ILE A 269 -16.62 31.42 -3.31
CA ILE A 269 -16.89 30.48 -4.42
C ILE A 269 -15.59 29.87 -4.96
N LYS A 270 -14.50 30.66 -5.01
CA LYS A 270 -13.19 30.19 -5.45
C LYS A 270 -12.58 29.18 -4.48
N GLU A 271 -12.72 29.41 -3.17
CA GLU A 271 -12.23 28.48 -2.13
C GLU A 271 -13.03 27.18 -2.14
N LYS A 272 -14.36 27.25 -2.19
CA LYS A 272 -15.21 26.06 -2.31
C LYS A 272 -14.85 25.23 -3.54
N SER A 273 -14.69 25.86 -4.71
CA SER A 273 -14.28 25.16 -5.93
C SER A 273 -12.90 24.51 -5.80
N LYS A 274 -11.97 25.15 -5.09
CA LYS A 274 -10.63 24.61 -4.83
C LYS A 274 -10.68 23.39 -3.90
N ILE A 275 -11.44 23.47 -2.81
CA ILE A 275 -11.64 22.36 -1.85
C ILE A 275 -12.25 21.17 -2.59
N LEU A 276 -13.37 21.36 -3.30
CA LEU A 276 -14.03 20.30 -4.07
C LEU A 276 -13.11 19.62 -5.09
N LYS A 277 -12.27 20.40 -5.79
CA LYS A 277 -11.27 19.85 -6.73
C LYS A 277 -10.18 19.03 -6.05
N GLN A 278 -9.84 19.34 -4.80
CA GLN A 278 -8.89 18.56 -4.01
C GLN A 278 -9.53 17.27 -3.50
N LEU A 279 -10.80 17.33 -3.05
CA LEU A 279 -11.53 16.18 -2.51
C LEU A 279 -11.91 15.12 -3.55
N GLY A 280 -12.27 15.52 -4.78
CA GLY A 280 -12.62 14.60 -5.87
C GLY A 280 -11.52 13.63 -6.32
N LYS A 281 -10.38 13.59 -5.62
CA LYS A 281 -9.25 12.69 -5.88
C LYS A 281 -8.88 11.84 -4.65
N SER A 282 -9.87 11.58 -3.79
CA SER A 282 -9.72 10.79 -2.55
C SER A 282 -8.65 11.34 -1.61
N GLN A 283 -8.41 12.65 -1.67
CA GLN A 283 -7.53 13.34 -0.74
C GLN A 283 -8.35 13.72 0.47
N ALA A 284 -7.74 13.50 1.62
CA ALA A 284 -8.25 14.04 2.85
C ALA A 284 -7.77 15.49 3.01
N HIS A 285 -8.50 16.25 3.82
CA HIS A 285 -8.33 17.70 3.87
C HIS A 285 -8.81 18.25 5.21
N TYR A 286 -7.95 19.01 5.88
CA TYR A 286 -8.33 19.77 7.06
C TYR A 286 -8.67 21.23 6.69
N LEU A 287 -9.80 21.71 7.19
CA LEU A 287 -10.30 23.08 7.05
C LEU A 287 -10.23 23.79 8.42
N PRO A 288 -9.17 24.58 8.66
CA PRO A 288 -8.91 25.19 9.97
C PRO A 288 -10.02 26.10 10.48
N ASP A 289 -10.58 26.95 9.61
CA ASP A 289 -11.57 27.97 9.99
C ASP A 289 -12.85 27.37 10.56
N ARG A 290 -13.10 26.08 10.31
CA ARG A 290 -14.26 25.32 10.78
C ARG A 290 -13.92 24.11 11.64
N GLN A 291 -12.63 23.82 11.83
CA GLN A 291 -12.16 22.58 12.45
C GLN A 291 -12.79 21.32 11.81
N TRP A 292 -12.89 21.29 10.48
CA TRP A 292 -13.41 20.13 9.75
C TRP A 292 -12.28 19.33 9.14
N VAL A 293 -12.29 18.02 9.35
CA VAL A 293 -11.43 17.07 8.63
C VAL A 293 -12.32 16.29 7.69
N TYR A 294 -12.00 16.27 6.40
CA TYR A 294 -12.61 15.36 5.45
C TYR A 294 -11.63 14.23 5.14
N LEU A 295 -12.06 12.97 5.27
CA LEU A 295 -11.30 11.79 4.93
C LEU A 295 -11.75 11.24 3.57
N GLY A 296 -11.01 11.58 2.52
CA GLY A 296 -11.30 11.12 1.15
C GLY A 296 -10.93 9.66 0.86
N SER A 297 -10.20 9.03 1.76
CA SER A 297 -9.92 7.59 1.79
C SER A 297 -9.95 7.13 3.23
N LEU A 298 -10.61 5.99 3.47
CA LEU A 298 -10.76 5.42 4.80
C LEU A 298 -9.66 4.41 5.15
N SER A 299 -8.60 4.31 4.35
CA SER A 299 -7.45 3.48 4.73
C SER A 299 -6.71 4.09 5.93
N LEU A 300 -6.26 3.25 6.88
CA LEU A 300 -5.42 3.64 8.02
C LEU A 300 -4.23 4.51 7.60
N ASN A 301 -3.58 4.17 6.48
CA ASN A 301 -2.41 4.87 5.98
C ASN A 301 -2.70 6.32 5.62
N HIS A 302 -3.77 6.58 4.86
CA HIS A 302 -4.15 7.95 4.47
C HIS A 302 -4.65 8.72 5.68
N ALA A 303 -5.51 8.14 6.51
CA ALA A 303 -5.97 8.79 7.74
C ALA A 303 -4.82 9.19 8.67
N ALA A 304 -3.77 8.37 8.76
CA ALA A 304 -2.58 8.69 9.55
C ALA A 304 -1.72 9.81 8.95
N GLU A 305 -1.63 9.94 7.62
CA GLU A 305 -0.99 11.11 6.99
C GLU A 305 -1.70 12.39 7.39
N GLU A 306 -3.02 12.34 7.41
CA GLU A 306 -3.89 13.49 7.65
C GLU A 306 -3.93 13.86 9.11
N ALA A 307 -3.97 12.87 10.01
CA ALA A 307 -3.77 13.09 11.44
C ALA A 307 -2.44 13.82 11.69
N THR A 308 -1.39 13.49 10.94
CA THR A 308 -0.08 14.14 11.05
C THR A 308 -0.09 15.56 10.48
N GLN A 309 -0.79 15.80 9.36
CA GLN A 309 -0.97 17.14 8.81
C GLN A 309 -1.82 18.02 9.72
N PHE A 310 -2.85 17.46 10.34
CA PHE A 310 -3.71 18.10 11.33
C PHE A 310 -2.90 18.50 12.58
N ILE A 311 -2.11 17.58 13.15
CA ILE A 311 -1.16 17.87 14.24
C ILE A 311 -0.25 19.03 13.86
N ARG A 312 0.33 18.98 12.67
CA ARG A 312 1.21 20.04 12.17
C ARG A 312 0.47 21.38 12.08
N HIS A 313 -0.78 21.37 11.65
CA HIS A 313 -1.61 22.57 11.64
C HIS A 313 -1.80 23.13 13.06
N LEU A 314 -2.19 22.30 14.02
CA LEU A 314 -2.37 22.72 15.41
C LEU A 314 -1.10 23.33 16.01
N LEU A 315 0.07 22.79 15.67
CA LEU A 315 1.36 23.26 16.17
C LEU A 315 1.81 24.60 15.56
N MET A 316 1.39 24.91 14.33
CA MET A 316 1.85 26.11 13.61
C MET A 316 0.79 27.21 13.51
N GLY A 317 -0.49 26.88 13.69
CA GLY A 317 -1.62 27.74 13.38
C GLY A 317 -1.76 28.06 11.89
N SER A 318 -2.35 29.22 11.59
CA SER A 318 -2.62 29.67 10.23
C SER A 318 -1.34 30.15 9.51
N VAL A 319 -0.73 29.26 8.73
CA VAL A 319 0.46 29.56 7.93
C VAL A 319 0.08 29.91 6.50
N LYS A 320 0.53 31.08 6.02
CA LYS A 320 0.38 31.45 4.61
C LYS A 320 1.31 30.64 3.73
N SER A 321 0.77 30.04 2.67
CA SER A 321 1.59 29.34 1.68
C SER A 321 2.65 30.26 1.05
N PRO A 322 3.85 29.75 0.73
CA PRO A 322 4.88 30.56 0.08
C PRO A 322 4.40 31.19 -1.23
N LYS A 323 4.88 32.40 -1.56
CA LYS A 323 4.51 33.06 -2.84
C LYS A 323 5.34 32.56 -4.03
N ARG A 324 6.63 32.31 -3.82
CA ARG A 324 7.57 31.90 -4.88
C ARG A 324 7.26 30.47 -5.30
N ALA A 325 7.21 30.21 -6.61
CA ALA A 325 6.89 28.88 -7.14
C ALA A 325 7.84 27.79 -6.64
N GLU A 326 9.13 28.10 -6.52
CA GLU A 326 10.14 27.17 -5.99
C GLU A 326 9.89 26.84 -4.52
N ASP A 327 9.65 27.85 -3.68
CA ASP A 327 9.38 27.64 -2.25
C ASP A 327 8.08 26.86 -2.04
N ARG A 328 7.03 27.14 -2.82
CA ARG A 328 5.79 26.34 -2.82
C ARG A 328 6.04 24.88 -3.17
N PHE A 329 6.90 24.63 -4.15
CA PHE A 329 7.21 23.28 -4.57
C PHE A 329 7.89 22.48 -3.45
N TYR A 330 8.97 23.04 -2.89
CA TYR A 330 9.69 22.36 -1.82
C TYR A 330 8.91 22.26 -0.51
N ALA A 331 8.10 23.27 -0.16
CA ALA A 331 7.22 23.21 1.00
C ALA A 331 6.22 22.06 0.85
N SER A 332 5.58 21.91 -0.31
CA SER A 332 4.64 20.81 -0.57
C SER A 332 5.34 19.43 -0.53
N VAL A 333 6.56 19.31 -1.06
CA VAL A 333 7.33 18.06 -0.95
C VAL A 333 7.65 17.72 0.53
N LEU A 334 7.99 18.72 1.35
CA LEU A 334 8.26 18.53 2.77
C LEU A 334 7.00 18.19 3.57
N GLU A 335 5.86 18.81 3.25
CA GLU A 335 4.56 18.50 3.85
C GLU A 335 4.14 17.06 3.56
N GLU A 336 4.22 16.63 2.30
CA GLU A 336 3.94 15.25 1.90
C GLU A 336 4.92 14.25 2.53
N ALA A 337 6.19 14.65 2.75
CA ALA A 337 7.15 13.83 3.48
C ALA A 337 6.80 13.66 4.97
N ILE A 338 6.32 14.73 5.61
CA ILE A 338 5.88 14.71 7.01
C ILE A 338 4.63 13.85 7.16
N GLY A 339 3.64 14.00 6.27
CA GLY A 339 2.44 13.16 6.25
C GLY A 339 2.80 11.67 6.10
N PHE A 340 3.58 11.32 5.08
CA PHE A 340 4.00 9.93 4.89
C PHE A 340 4.80 9.38 6.08
N PHE A 341 5.69 10.18 6.66
CA PHE A 341 6.40 9.81 7.88
C PHE A 341 5.45 9.47 9.03
N GLY A 342 4.41 10.28 9.22
CA GLY A 342 3.38 10.04 10.23
C GLY A 342 2.66 8.71 10.06
N SER A 343 2.27 8.39 8.82
CA SER A 343 1.68 7.08 8.53
C SER A 343 2.60 5.89 8.79
N LYS A 344 3.93 6.08 8.70
CA LYS A 344 4.92 5.05 9.02
C LYS A 344 5.06 4.82 10.53
N ILE A 345 4.68 5.78 11.37
CA ILE A 345 4.61 5.57 12.82
C ILE A 345 3.59 4.47 13.12
N LEU A 346 2.42 4.53 12.49
CA LEU A 346 1.34 3.55 12.72
C LEU A 346 1.51 2.28 11.88
N ASN A 347 2.02 2.41 10.66
CA ASN A 347 2.35 1.29 9.79
C ASN A 347 3.82 1.34 9.36
N PRO A 348 4.75 0.87 10.20
CA PRO A 348 6.19 0.86 9.91
C PRO A 348 6.58 0.15 8.62
N LYS A 349 5.77 -0.82 8.19
CA LYS A 349 6.01 -1.59 6.96
C LYS A 349 5.46 -0.92 5.70
N ARG A 350 4.76 0.22 5.81
CA ARG A 350 4.30 1.00 4.66
C ARG A 350 5.47 1.33 3.72
N LYS A 351 5.25 1.17 2.42
CA LYS A 351 6.21 1.44 1.33
C LYS A 351 5.62 2.47 0.36
N CYS A 352 6.49 3.27 -0.24
CA CYS A 352 6.18 4.11 -1.40
C CYS A 352 6.89 3.56 -2.64
N LEU A 353 6.60 4.07 -3.84
CA LEU A 353 7.35 3.68 -5.03
C LEU A 353 8.83 4.10 -4.92
N SER A 354 9.73 3.20 -5.28
CA SER A 354 11.17 3.45 -5.40
C SER A 354 11.52 4.08 -6.75
N LEU A 355 12.73 4.62 -6.86
CA LEU A 355 13.24 5.16 -8.13
C LEU A 355 13.28 4.11 -9.25
N GLU A 356 13.62 2.85 -8.91
CA GLU A 356 13.63 1.75 -9.88
C GLU A 356 12.22 1.37 -10.32
N GLU A 357 11.24 1.40 -9.41
CA GLU A 357 9.84 1.17 -9.76
C GLU A 357 9.29 2.29 -10.66
N PHE A 358 9.65 3.55 -10.44
CA PHE A 358 9.29 4.64 -11.35
C PHE A 358 9.92 4.47 -12.74
N LYS A 359 11.19 4.04 -12.84
CA LYS A 359 11.82 3.72 -14.12
C LYS A 359 11.09 2.56 -14.84
N ALA A 360 10.71 1.52 -14.09
CA ALA A 360 9.94 0.40 -14.65
C ALA A 360 8.55 0.84 -15.13
N GLN A 361 7.85 1.70 -14.38
CA GLN A 361 6.57 2.27 -14.80
C GLN A 361 6.69 3.06 -16.11
N ILE A 362 7.77 3.81 -16.31
CA ILE A 362 7.99 4.53 -17.59
C ILE A 362 8.04 3.56 -18.76
N LEU A 363 8.68 2.40 -18.61
CA LEU A 363 8.75 1.38 -19.67
C LEU A 363 7.37 0.80 -19.97
N VAL A 364 6.59 0.48 -18.94
CA VAL A 364 5.25 -0.13 -19.08
C VAL A 364 4.21 0.85 -19.64
N LEU A 365 4.25 2.10 -19.22
CA LEU A 365 3.21 3.09 -19.55
C LEU A 365 3.47 3.81 -20.89
N LYS A 366 4.68 3.70 -21.46
CA LYS A 366 5.06 4.37 -22.72
C LYS A 366 4.15 4.01 -23.90
N ASP A 367 3.63 2.79 -23.92
CA ASP A 367 2.82 2.28 -25.02
C ASP A 367 1.30 2.44 -24.78
N LYS A 368 0.90 2.91 -23.60
CA LYS A 368 -0.52 3.04 -23.16
C LYS A 368 -0.98 4.50 -23.01
N LYS A 369 -0.33 5.45 -23.70
CA LYS A 369 -0.52 6.91 -23.52
C LYS A 369 -1.89 7.47 -23.92
N GLN A 370 -2.82 6.66 -24.41
CA GLN A 370 -4.12 7.17 -24.86
C GLN A 370 -5.04 7.54 -23.69
N ASP A 371 -4.86 6.91 -22.52
CA ASP A 371 -5.63 7.23 -21.31
C ASP A 371 -5.06 8.47 -20.57
N PRO A 372 -5.87 9.51 -20.29
CA PRO A 372 -5.46 10.70 -19.56
C PRO A 372 -4.81 10.43 -18.18
N SER A 373 -5.29 9.44 -17.43
CA SER A 373 -4.73 9.05 -16.14
C SER A 373 -3.33 8.43 -16.29
N ILE A 374 -3.15 7.60 -17.33
CA ILE A 374 -1.87 7.00 -17.69
C ILE A 374 -0.87 8.08 -18.13
N ARG A 375 -1.33 9.09 -18.87
CA ARG A 375 -0.49 10.23 -19.27
C ARG A 375 0.04 11.01 -18.08
N LEU A 376 -0.80 11.28 -17.08
CA LEU A 376 -0.38 11.95 -15.85
C LEU A 376 0.64 11.11 -15.09
N ASN A 377 0.36 9.82 -14.88
CA ASN A 377 1.25 8.89 -14.18
C ASN A 377 2.61 8.76 -14.87
N LEU A 378 2.63 8.63 -16.20
CA LEU A 378 3.86 8.59 -16.99
C LEU A 378 4.67 9.89 -16.83
N LYS A 379 4.00 11.05 -16.89
CA LYS A 379 4.64 12.36 -16.72
C LYS A 379 5.24 12.52 -15.33
N VAL A 380 4.53 12.09 -14.28
CA VAL A 380 5.03 12.09 -12.90
C VAL A 380 6.26 11.20 -12.78
N ALA A 381 6.20 9.97 -13.29
CA ALA A 381 7.33 9.05 -13.23
C ALA A 381 8.58 9.61 -13.94
N GLN A 382 8.41 10.21 -15.12
CA GLN A 382 9.50 10.88 -15.85
C GLN A 382 10.11 12.04 -15.06
N GLU A 383 9.28 12.90 -14.49
CA GLU A 383 9.75 14.07 -13.74
C GLU A 383 10.42 13.66 -12.42
N VAL A 384 9.93 12.63 -11.72
CA VAL A 384 10.60 12.06 -10.55
C VAL A 384 12.00 11.58 -10.90
N VAL A 385 12.16 10.83 -12.00
CA VAL A 385 13.46 10.34 -12.46
C VAL A 385 14.38 11.51 -12.81
N ALA A 386 13.90 12.51 -13.55
CA ALA A 386 14.67 13.70 -13.92
C ALA A 386 15.11 14.50 -12.66
N PHE A 387 14.19 14.73 -11.74
CA PHE A 387 14.45 15.45 -10.50
C PHE A 387 15.48 14.74 -9.63
N LYS A 388 15.45 13.40 -9.54
CA LYS A 388 16.46 12.64 -8.78
C LYS A 388 17.89 12.78 -9.35
N HIS A 389 18.05 13.14 -10.62
CA HIS A 389 19.36 13.50 -11.17
C HIS A 389 19.80 14.92 -10.75
N LEU A 390 18.88 15.87 -10.65
CA LEU A 390 19.15 17.23 -10.15
C LEU A 390 19.48 17.22 -8.66
N GLU A 391 18.73 16.43 -7.87
CA GLU A 391 18.94 16.24 -6.43
C GLU A 391 20.37 15.79 -6.12
N LYS A 392 20.92 14.83 -6.88
CA LYS A 392 22.32 14.38 -6.75
C LYS A 392 23.33 15.49 -6.98
N LYS A 393 23.00 16.47 -7.83
CA LYS A 393 23.84 17.64 -8.12
C LYS A 393 23.55 18.83 -7.20
N SER A 394 22.70 18.65 -6.18
CA SER A 394 22.20 19.73 -5.31
C SER A 394 21.59 20.91 -6.09
N LYS A 395 21.04 20.66 -7.29
CA LYS A 395 20.39 21.68 -8.11
C LYS A 395 18.89 21.76 -7.79
N PRO A 396 18.28 22.96 -7.83
CA PRO A 396 16.85 23.10 -7.67
C PRO A 396 16.07 22.45 -8.82
N ILE A 397 14.78 22.22 -8.59
CA ILE A 397 13.82 21.77 -9.62
C ILE A 397 13.83 22.72 -10.82
N SER A 398 13.77 22.17 -12.03
CA SER A 398 13.66 22.97 -13.25
C SER A 398 12.25 23.49 -13.43
N HIS A 399 12.10 24.77 -13.80
CA HIS A 399 10.81 25.40 -14.14
C HIS A 399 9.68 25.24 -13.09
N PRO A 400 9.90 25.56 -11.79
CA PRO A 400 8.88 25.38 -10.74
C PRO A 400 7.58 26.13 -11.03
N GLY A 401 7.64 27.26 -11.75
CA GLY A 401 6.46 28.01 -12.19
C GLY A 401 5.56 27.22 -13.16
N LYS A 402 6.13 26.43 -14.09
CA LYS A 402 5.34 25.60 -15.01
C LYS A 402 4.71 24.42 -14.30
N ILE A 403 5.40 23.87 -13.30
CA ILE A 403 4.93 22.74 -12.48
C ILE A 403 3.77 23.21 -11.60
N THR A 404 3.98 24.24 -10.79
CA THR A 404 2.98 24.73 -9.80
C THR A 404 1.70 25.29 -10.42
N ARG A 405 1.71 25.65 -11.72
CA ARG A 405 0.50 26.03 -12.47
C ARG A 405 -0.37 24.84 -12.88
N GLN A 406 0.20 23.64 -12.95
CA GLN A 406 -0.51 22.41 -13.29
C GLN A 406 -0.86 21.66 -12.01
N THR A 407 -1.94 22.08 -11.35
CA THR A 407 -2.32 21.63 -9.99
C THR A 407 -2.20 20.12 -9.80
N GLU A 408 -2.76 19.32 -10.70
CA GLU A 408 -2.79 17.86 -10.55
C GLU A 408 -1.41 17.22 -10.65
N PHE A 409 -0.62 17.69 -11.62
CA PHE A 409 0.75 17.26 -11.81
C PHE A 409 1.64 17.69 -10.65
N PHE A 410 1.46 18.92 -10.18
CA PHE A 410 2.17 19.46 -9.02
C PHE A 410 1.92 18.64 -7.75
N LEU A 411 0.67 18.35 -7.42
CA LEU A 411 0.31 17.54 -6.24
C LEU A 411 0.87 16.12 -6.35
N SER A 412 0.66 15.46 -7.50
CA SER A 412 1.12 14.08 -7.71
C SER A 412 2.65 13.95 -7.65
N LEU A 413 3.37 14.93 -8.22
CA LEU A 413 4.82 14.98 -8.18
C LEU A 413 5.35 15.26 -6.77
N SER A 414 4.74 16.22 -6.07
CA SER A 414 5.17 16.58 -4.71
C SER A 414 4.95 15.41 -3.75
N ARG A 415 3.82 14.71 -3.89
CA ARG A 415 3.53 13.46 -3.16
C ARG A 415 4.54 12.37 -3.42
N ALA A 416 4.83 12.08 -4.69
CA ALA A 416 5.80 11.04 -5.05
C ALA A 416 7.18 11.32 -4.45
N LEU A 417 7.67 12.56 -4.54
CA LEU A 417 8.95 12.96 -3.98
C LEU A 417 8.93 13.04 -2.46
N GLY A 418 7.83 13.52 -1.89
CA GLY A 418 7.58 13.63 -0.47
C GLY A 418 7.59 12.27 0.20
N TYR A 419 6.85 11.30 -0.34
CA TYR A 419 6.81 9.93 0.18
C TYR A 419 8.20 9.29 0.22
N MET A 420 9.01 9.46 -0.84
CA MET A 420 10.39 8.97 -0.87
C MET A 420 11.25 9.62 0.22
N LEU A 421 11.05 10.91 0.51
CA LEU A 421 11.75 11.60 1.59
C LEU A 421 11.22 11.18 2.97
N GLY A 422 9.90 11.01 3.12
CA GLY A 422 9.23 10.59 4.35
C GLY A 422 9.64 9.18 4.77
N GLU A 423 9.82 8.26 3.82
CA GLU A 423 10.37 6.93 4.09
C GLU A 423 11.79 7.03 4.69
N ARG A 424 12.64 7.89 4.12
CA ARG A 424 14.00 8.13 4.65
C ARG A 424 13.97 8.82 6.01
N LEU A 425 13.05 9.78 6.21
CA LEU A 425 12.87 10.46 7.49
C LEU A 425 12.51 9.46 8.60
N TYR A 426 11.60 8.52 8.33
CA TYR A 426 11.22 7.48 9.28
C TYR A 426 12.40 6.59 9.69
N TYR A 427 13.11 6.02 8.71
CA TYR A 427 14.25 5.15 9.02
C TYR A 427 15.45 5.91 9.59
N ALA A 428 15.62 7.19 9.25
CA ALA A 428 16.62 8.04 9.90
C ALA A 428 16.30 8.24 11.39
N MET A 429 15.01 8.42 11.74
CA MET A 429 14.58 8.53 13.13
C MET A 429 14.76 7.21 13.89
N VAL A 430 14.26 6.10 13.36
CA VAL A 430 14.37 4.76 14.00
C VAL A 430 15.83 4.38 14.25
N ARG A 431 16.75 4.80 13.38
CA ARG A 431 18.20 4.54 13.54
C ARG A 431 18.97 5.63 14.30
N GLY A 432 18.27 6.58 14.93
CA GLY A 432 18.89 7.65 15.71
C GLY A 432 19.62 8.73 14.89
N LEU A 433 19.64 8.65 13.55
CA LEU A 433 20.25 9.67 12.67
C LEU A 433 19.47 10.99 12.64
N TYR A 434 18.17 10.95 12.91
CA TYR A 434 17.29 12.12 12.98
C TYR A 434 16.30 11.97 14.16
N PRO A 435 16.74 12.20 15.40
CA PRO A 435 15.97 11.84 16.59
C PRO A 435 14.67 12.66 16.72
N ARG A 436 13.71 12.14 17.52
CA ARG A 436 12.37 12.74 17.72
C ARG A 436 12.38 14.26 17.95
N PRO A 437 13.28 14.86 18.75
CA PRO A 437 13.30 16.32 18.92
C PRO A 437 13.51 17.11 17.62
N GLN A 438 14.23 16.56 16.66
CA GLN A 438 14.45 17.19 15.36
C GLN A 438 13.28 16.96 14.40
N VAL A 439 12.58 15.83 14.53
CA VAL A 439 11.29 15.58 13.86
C VAL A 439 10.26 16.60 14.34
N ARG A 440 10.15 16.83 15.66
CA ARG A 440 9.27 17.86 16.23
C ARG A 440 9.56 19.26 15.66
N LYS A 441 10.83 19.66 15.59
CA LYS A 441 11.24 20.93 14.97
C LYS A 441 10.85 21.02 13.49
N LEU A 442 10.91 19.91 12.75
CA LEU A 442 10.49 19.87 11.36
C LEU A 442 8.97 20.03 11.24
N LEU A 443 8.19 19.34 12.08
CA LEU A 443 6.73 19.46 12.19
C LEU A 443 6.27 20.88 12.54
N GLN A 444 7.05 21.64 13.31
CA GLN A 444 6.75 23.02 13.71
C GLN A 444 7.27 24.08 12.72
N ASN A 445 8.04 23.70 11.69
CA ASN A 445 8.60 24.68 10.75
C ASN A 445 7.57 25.02 9.65
N PRO A 446 7.13 26.28 9.51
CA PRO A 446 6.12 26.67 8.52
C PRO A 446 6.63 26.82 7.08
N PHE A 447 7.95 26.78 6.87
CA PHE A 447 8.63 26.97 5.57
C PHE A 447 8.30 28.31 4.87
N SER A 448 8.01 29.34 5.66
CA SER A 448 7.50 30.63 5.17
C SER A 448 8.58 31.54 4.57
N LYS A 449 9.85 31.37 4.97
CA LYS A 449 10.92 32.28 4.54
C LYS A 449 11.36 31.94 3.11
N LYS A 450 11.73 32.97 2.35
CA LYS A 450 12.23 32.82 0.97
C LYS A 450 13.45 31.90 0.96
N GLY A 451 13.40 30.82 0.18
CA GLY A 451 14.49 29.83 0.04
C GLY A 451 14.57 28.77 1.16
N GLU A 452 13.87 28.96 2.28
CA GLU A 452 13.96 28.07 3.45
C GLU A 452 13.56 26.63 3.14
N ALA A 453 12.45 26.44 2.42
CA ALA A 453 11.96 25.11 2.08
C ALA A 453 13.00 24.30 1.29
N PHE A 454 13.69 24.94 0.33
CA PHE A 454 14.74 24.29 -0.44
C PHE A 454 15.96 23.96 0.42
N GLU A 455 16.38 24.87 1.30
CA GLU A 455 17.50 24.62 2.21
C GLU A 455 17.23 23.45 3.17
N VAL A 456 16.03 23.42 3.77
CA VAL A 456 15.61 22.32 4.65
C VAL A 456 15.62 21.00 3.88
N TYR A 457 15.03 21.00 2.68
CA TYR A 457 15.03 19.84 1.80
C TYR A 457 16.45 19.32 1.51
N GLN A 458 17.37 20.21 1.10
CA GLN A 458 18.76 19.86 0.83
C GLN A 458 19.49 19.33 2.07
N LYS A 459 19.27 19.95 3.24
CA LYS A 459 19.86 19.50 4.52
C LYS A 459 19.43 18.07 4.84
N LEU A 460 18.14 17.75 4.68
CA LEU A 460 17.62 16.39 4.90
C LEU A 460 18.21 15.38 3.90
N ILE A 461 18.23 15.71 2.60
CA ILE A 461 18.82 14.83 1.58
C ILE A 461 20.29 14.54 1.84
N LYS A 462 21.09 15.56 2.17
CA LYS A 462 22.51 15.40 2.51
C LYS A 462 22.68 14.55 3.76
N ARG A 463 21.89 14.81 4.80
CA ARG A 463 21.97 14.06 6.06
C ARG A 463 21.58 12.59 5.89
N PHE A 464 20.58 12.30 5.06
CA PHE A 464 20.12 10.94 4.81
C PHE A 464 20.91 10.24 3.70
N ALA A 465 21.93 10.87 3.10
CA ALA A 465 22.64 10.37 1.93
C ALA A 465 23.21 8.95 2.12
N LYS A 466 23.72 8.64 3.32
CA LYS A 466 24.30 7.33 3.68
C LYS A 466 23.29 6.35 4.29
N LEU A 467 22.03 6.76 4.49
CA LEU A 467 20.99 5.90 5.05
C LEU A 467 20.62 4.80 4.05
N ARG A 468 20.92 3.54 4.40
CA ARG A 468 20.46 2.36 3.64
C ARG A 468 19.06 1.97 4.06
N LEU A 469 18.07 2.09 3.20
CA LEU A 469 16.72 1.58 3.50
C LEU A 469 16.75 0.04 3.57
N PRO A 470 15.86 -0.61 4.35
CA PRO A 470 15.73 -2.06 4.33
C PRO A 470 15.56 -2.58 2.92
N GLN A 471 16.17 -3.73 2.63
CA GLN A 471 16.02 -4.37 1.34
C GLN A 471 14.56 -4.77 1.17
N ARG A 472 13.92 -4.21 0.15
CA ARG A 472 12.55 -4.57 -0.21
C ARG A 472 12.60 -5.95 -0.86
N PHE A 473 11.91 -6.93 -0.29
CA PHE A 473 11.54 -8.14 -1.01
C PHE A 473 10.47 -7.84 -2.06
#